data_AF-A0A395YHK0-F1
#
_entry.id   AF-A0A395YHK0-F1
#
_cell.length_a   1.000
_cell.length_b   1.000
_cell.length_c   1.000
_cell.angle_alpha   90.00
_cell.angle_beta   90.00
_cell.angle_gamma   90.00
#
_symmetry.space_group_name_H-M   'P 1'
#
loop_
_entity.id
_entity.type
_entity.pdbx_description
1 polymer ?
#
loop_
_entity_poly.entity_id
_entity_poly.type
_entity_poly.pdbx_seq_one_letter_code
_entity_poly.pdbx_strand_id
1 'polypeptide(L)'
;MSFQDLDVKKEYRSKLVSISKEFYTPILKEAITYDRAVGFFSSTALIMIANGLIPFINNGGNIRLIASPRLSEEDITAIKAGYEKRGVVVQALLRSLYDAADFKESQRLNLLANLIADKRLDIKIALVNSESKMGMYTRKWGCLRTKLEIK
;
A
#
# COMPACT_ATOMS: atom_id res chain seq x y z
N MET A 1 -3.08 1.39 20.86
CA MET A 1 -4.47 0.96 20.62
C MET A 1 -4.37 -0.31 19.80
N SER A 2 -5.17 -1.31 20.13
CA SER A 2 -5.15 -2.58 19.41
C SER A 2 -6.28 -2.62 18.38
N PHE A 3 -6.24 -3.56 17.44
CA PHE A 3 -7.37 -3.77 16.53
C PHE A 3 -8.68 -4.15 17.25
N GLN A 4 -8.61 -4.64 18.50
CA GLN A 4 -9.80 -4.98 19.29
C GLN A 4 -10.57 -3.74 19.75
N ASP A 5 -9.91 -2.59 19.80
CA ASP A 5 -10.50 -1.32 20.24
C ASP A 5 -11.15 -0.56 19.07
N LEU A 6 -11.01 -1.05 17.83
CA LEU A 6 -11.57 -0.43 16.64
C LEU A 6 -13.00 -0.93 16.37
N ASP A 7 -13.93 0.00 16.14
CA ASP A 7 -15.27 -0.30 15.65
C ASP A 7 -15.25 -0.58 14.14
N VAL A 8 -14.83 -1.79 13.78
CA VAL A 8 -14.77 -2.27 12.39
C VAL A 8 -15.83 -3.34 12.12
N LYS A 9 -16.46 -3.27 10.96
CA LYS A 9 -17.50 -4.20 10.53
C LYS A 9 -16.88 -5.46 9.93
N LYS A 10 -17.60 -6.58 10.02
CA LYS A 10 -17.20 -7.84 9.37
C LYS A 10 -17.25 -7.76 7.85
N GLU A 11 -18.08 -6.86 7.30
CA GLU A 11 -18.27 -6.68 5.87
C GLU A 11 -18.44 -5.20 5.52
N TYR A 12 -17.86 -4.79 4.40
CA TYR A 12 -18.02 -3.46 3.82
C TYR A 12 -18.42 -3.58 2.35
N ARG A 13 -19.39 -2.77 1.92
CA ARG A 13 -19.86 -2.73 0.53
C ARG A 13 -19.55 -1.37 -0.07
N SER A 14 -18.67 -1.33 -1.07
CA SER A 14 -18.19 -0.08 -1.68
C SER A 14 -19.29 0.83 -2.25
N LYS A 15 -20.47 0.28 -2.57
CA LYS A 15 -21.63 1.05 -3.03
C LYS A 15 -22.33 1.84 -1.91
N LEU A 16 -22.13 1.45 -0.66
CA LEU A 16 -22.85 2.01 0.50
C LEU A 16 -21.95 2.88 1.38
N VAL A 17 -20.66 2.55 1.43
CA VAL A 17 -19.72 3.09 2.40
C VAL A 17 -18.38 3.42 1.77
N SER A 18 -17.68 4.38 2.34
CA SER A 18 -16.33 4.70 1.93
C SER A 18 -15.36 3.72 2.59
N ILE A 19 -15.00 2.64 1.89
CA ILE A 19 -14.06 1.62 2.41
C ILE A 19 -12.73 2.26 2.84
N SER A 20 -12.27 3.27 2.12
CA SER A 20 -11.06 4.01 2.51
C SER A 20 -11.19 4.68 3.87
N LYS A 21 -12.32 5.34 4.15
CA LYS A 21 -12.55 6.06 5.41
C LYS A 21 -12.97 5.12 6.55
N GLU A 22 -13.86 4.18 6.29
CA GLU A 22 -14.53 3.37 7.32
C GLU A 22 -13.77 2.07 7.64
N PHE A 23 -12.82 1.65 6.80
CA PHE A 23 -12.02 0.46 7.03
C PHE A 23 -10.51 0.77 7.00
N TYR A 24 -9.98 1.24 5.87
CA TYR A 24 -8.54 1.40 5.73
C TYR A 24 -7.96 2.47 6.65
N THR A 25 -8.61 3.63 6.77
CA THR A 25 -8.12 4.72 7.62
C THR A 25 -7.95 4.32 9.08
N PRO A 26 -8.98 3.79 9.79
CA PRO A 26 -8.81 3.39 11.19
C PRO A 26 -7.82 2.24 11.37
N ILE A 27 -7.88 1.21 10.51
CA ILE A 27 -6.98 0.06 10.64
C ILE A 27 -5.52 0.42 10.36
N LEU A 28 -5.23 1.21 9.33
CA LEU A 28 -3.85 1.55 8.98
C LEU A 28 -3.19 2.42 10.05
N LYS A 29 -3.95 3.28 10.74
CA LYS A 29 -3.41 4.07 11.86
C LYS A 29 -2.82 3.21 12.98
N GLU A 30 -3.40 2.04 13.24
CA GLU A 30 -2.95 1.10 14.28
C GLU A 30 -2.04 -0.02 13.73
N ALA A 31 -1.98 -0.22 12.42
CA ALA A 31 -1.20 -1.30 11.82
C ALA A 31 0.31 -0.99 11.80
N ILE A 32 1.12 -2.04 11.83
CA ILE A 32 2.58 -1.99 11.61
C ILE A 32 3.02 -2.74 10.36
N THR A 33 2.18 -3.66 9.85
CA THR A 33 2.44 -4.32 8.57
C THR A 33 1.18 -4.48 7.76
N TYR A 34 1.29 -4.34 6.45
CA TYR A 34 0.20 -4.59 5.49
C TYR A 34 0.69 -5.50 4.36
N ASP A 35 0.25 -6.75 4.38
CA ASP A 35 0.48 -7.69 3.29
C ASP A 35 -0.73 -7.69 2.36
N ARG A 36 -0.49 -7.58 1.05
CA ARG A 36 -1.56 -7.53 0.06
C ARG A 36 -1.21 -8.34 -1.18
N ALA A 37 -2.13 -9.18 -1.62
CA ALA A 37 -2.10 -9.82 -2.92
C ALA A 37 -3.29 -9.33 -3.73
N VAL A 38 -3.05 -8.83 -4.94
CA VAL A 38 -4.07 -8.32 -5.86
C VAL A 38 -3.85 -8.83 -7.27
N GLY A 39 -4.93 -8.97 -8.03
CA GLY A 39 -4.78 -9.28 -9.44
C GLY A 39 -4.27 -8.09 -10.26
N PHE A 40 -4.77 -6.89 -10.00
CA PHE A 40 -4.34 -5.66 -10.67
C PHE A 40 -3.94 -4.63 -9.61
N PHE A 41 -2.81 -3.96 -9.83
CA PHE A 41 -2.36 -2.86 -9.01
C PHE A 41 -2.37 -1.56 -9.82
N SER A 42 -2.72 -0.47 -9.14
CA SER A 42 -2.60 0.90 -9.64
C SER A 42 -2.18 1.80 -8.49
N SER A 43 -1.28 2.76 -8.74
CA SER A 43 -0.86 3.75 -7.74
C SER A 43 -2.03 4.59 -7.19
N THR A 44 -3.12 4.73 -7.93
CA THR A 44 -4.37 5.38 -7.46
C THR A 44 -4.87 4.80 -6.14
N ALA A 45 -4.70 3.50 -5.93
CA ALA A 45 -5.12 2.82 -4.71
C ALA A 45 -4.39 3.35 -3.47
N LEU A 46 -3.14 3.84 -3.60
CA LEU A 46 -2.38 4.44 -2.51
C LEU A 46 -2.96 5.79 -2.09
N ILE A 47 -3.36 6.62 -3.06
CA ILE A 47 -4.00 7.92 -2.81
C ILE A 47 -5.36 7.72 -2.13
N MET A 48 -6.15 6.74 -2.58
CA MET A 48 -7.44 6.43 -1.98
C MET A 48 -7.37 6.13 -0.48
N ILE A 49 -6.24 5.60 -0.01
CA ILE A 49 -6.02 5.25 1.41
C ILE A 49 -5.00 6.17 2.10
N ALA A 50 -4.59 7.28 1.47
CA ALA A 50 -3.53 8.16 1.96
C ALA A 50 -3.73 8.59 3.42
N ASN A 51 -4.96 8.92 3.80
CA ASN A 51 -5.30 9.34 5.17
C ASN A 51 -4.95 8.31 6.26
N GLY A 52 -4.98 7.01 5.92
CA GLY A 52 -4.51 5.94 6.81
C GLY A 52 -3.05 5.55 6.56
N LEU A 53 -2.65 5.55 5.28
CA LEU A 53 -1.32 5.15 4.83
C LEU A 53 -0.22 6.07 5.37
N ILE A 54 -0.43 7.37 5.39
CA ILE A 54 0.60 8.32 5.81
C ILE A 54 0.94 8.15 7.30
N PRO A 55 -0.03 8.16 8.24
CA PRO A 55 0.24 7.79 9.63
C PRO A 55 0.88 6.41 9.78
N PHE A 56 0.41 5.42 9.02
CA PHE A 56 0.99 4.06 9.01
C PHE A 56 2.48 4.08 8.69
N ILE A 57 2.90 4.80 7.64
CA ILE A 57 4.30 4.92 7.24
C ILE A 57 5.12 5.70 8.28
N ASN A 58 4.57 6.81 8.78
CA ASN A 58 5.23 7.63 9.81
C ASN A 58 5.45 6.87 11.12
N ASN A 59 4.57 5.91 11.44
CA ASN A 59 4.70 4.99 12.57
C ASN A 59 5.65 3.81 12.29
N GLY A 60 6.33 3.81 11.14
CA GLY A 60 7.29 2.79 10.76
C GLY A 60 6.66 1.55 10.12
N GLY A 61 5.43 1.65 9.63
CA GLY A 61 4.71 0.56 8.99
C GLY A 61 5.27 0.18 7.61
N ASN A 62 5.19 -1.11 7.28
CA ASN A 62 5.72 -1.64 6.02
C ASN A 62 4.67 -2.43 5.23
N ILE A 63 4.71 -2.30 3.90
CA ILE A 63 3.78 -2.91 2.95
C ILE A 63 4.51 -3.93 2.08
N ARG A 64 3.91 -5.11 1.90
CA ARG A 64 4.34 -6.11 0.92
C ARG A 64 3.20 -6.41 -0.02
N LEU A 65 3.41 -6.17 -1.31
CA LEU A 65 2.41 -6.30 -2.35
C LEU A 65 2.83 -7.36 -3.37
N ILE A 66 1.91 -8.26 -3.71
CA ILE A 66 2.02 -9.15 -4.86
C ILE A 66 0.95 -8.75 -5.89
N ALA A 67 1.36 -8.51 -7.13
CA ALA A 67 0.47 -8.13 -8.23
C ALA A 67 0.71 -8.99 -9.49
N SER A 68 -0.28 -9.14 -10.36
CA SER A 68 -0.03 -9.68 -11.72
C SER A 68 0.72 -8.65 -12.57
N PRO A 69 1.37 -9.05 -13.70
CA PRO A 69 2.15 -8.14 -14.56
C PRO A 69 1.34 -7.03 -15.25
N ARG A 70 0.03 -6.93 -15.01
CA ARG A 70 -0.82 -5.92 -15.61
C ARG A 70 -0.73 -4.63 -14.79
N LEU A 71 0.13 -3.73 -15.22
CA LEU A 71 0.41 -2.42 -14.64
C LEU A 71 0.38 -1.36 -15.75
N SER A 72 0.11 -0.10 -15.39
CA SER A 72 0.30 1.01 -16.34
C SER A 72 1.80 1.27 -16.57
N GLU A 73 2.17 1.82 -17.73
CA GLU A 73 3.57 2.18 -18.01
C GLU A 73 4.12 3.20 -17.01
N GLU A 74 3.30 4.15 -16.59
CA GLU A 74 3.64 5.13 -15.56
C GLU A 74 3.91 4.46 -14.21
N ASP A 75 3.06 3.51 -13.79
CA ASP A 75 3.28 2.74 -12.55
C ASP A 75 4.57 1.93 -12.65
N ILE A 76 4.83 1.27 -13.78
CA ILE A 76 6.08 0.51 -14.01
C ILE A 76 7.29 1.44 -13.88
N THR A 77 7.24 2.62 -14.49
CA THR A 77 8.32 3.61 -14.45
C THR A 77 8.58 4.08 -13.02
N ALA A 78 7.53 4.40 -12.26
CA ALA A 78 7.67 4.80 -10.85
C ALA A 78 8.21 3.67 -9.96
N ILE A 79 7.79 2.43 -10.21
CA ILE A 79 8.31 1.26 -9.47
C ILE A 79 9.80 1.10 -9.72
N LYS A 80 10.25 1.13 -10.98
CA LYS A 80 11.66 1.04 -11.35
C LYS A 80 12.47 2.15 -10.70
N ALA A 81 12.03 3.40 -10.85
CA ALA A 81 12.70 4.56 -10.26
C ALA A 81 12.79 4.48 -8.72
N GLY A 82 11.75 3.96 -8.06
CA GLY A 82 11.76 3.74 -6.61
C GLY A 82 12.80 2.71 -6.19
N TYR A 83 12.91 1.58 -6.91
CA TYR A 83 13.90 0.55 -6.63
C TYR A 83 15.34 1.02 -6.93
N GLU A 84 15.56 1.77 -8.00
CA GLU A 84 16.87 2.35 -8.33
C GLU A 84 17.38 3.32 -7.25
N LYS A 85 16.46 4.08 -6.63
CA LYS A 85 16.80 5.02 -5.54
C LYS A 85 16.93 4.33 -4.17
N ARG A 86 16.55 3.06 -4.05
CA ARG A 86 16.50 2.36 -2.77
C ARG A 86 17.90 2.21 -2.17
N GLY A 87 18.08 2.76 -0.97
CA GLY A 87 19.36 2.73 -0.26
C GLY A 87 20.29 3.92 -0.53
N VAL A 88 19.95 4.80 -1.48
CA VAL A 88 20.66 6.08 -1.71
C VAL A 88 19.99 7.23 -0.93
N VAL A 89 18.71 7.09 -0.56
CA VAL A 89 17.92 8.17 0.04
C VAL A 89 18.15 8.30 1.55
N VAL A 90 18.36 9.55 2.00
CA VAL A 90 18.44 9.92 3.42
C VAL A 90 17.03 9.95 4.03
N GLN A 91 16.79 9.12 5.04
CA GLN A 91 15.52 8.96 5.76
C GLN A 91 14.86 10.28 6.20
N ALA A 92 15.67 11.30 6.53
CA ALA A 92 15.18 12.62 6.96
C ALA A 92 14.41 13.37 5.84
N LEU A 93 14.82 13.23 4.57
CA LEU A 93 14.18 13.89 3.43
C LEU A 93 12.80 13.28 3.12
N LEU A 94 12.59 12.02 3.47
CA LEU A 94 11.37 11.27 3.15
C LEU A 94 10.25 11.56 4.16
N ARG A 95 10.57 11.83 5.43
CA ARG A 95 9.55 12.21 6.44
C ARG A 95 8.78 13.48 6.06
N SER A 96 9.43 14.43 5.40
CA SER A 96 8.77 15.65 4.90
C SER A 96 7.91 15.43 3.65
N LEU A 97 8.01 14.27 2.98
CA LEU A 97 7.21 13.97 1.79
C LEU A 97 5.85 13.36 2.11
N TYR A 98 5.65 12.88 3.34
CA TYR A 98 4.44 12.16 3.76
C TYR A 98 3.57 13.03 4.66
N ASP A 99 3.08 14.16 4.15
CA ASP A 99 2.00 14.92 4.79
C ASP A 99 0.65 14.54 4.15
N ALA A 100 -0.30 14.12 4.99
CA ALA A 100 -1.57 13.55 4.53
C ALA A 100 -2.53 14.57 3.94
N ALA A 101 -2.42 15.85 4.32
CA ALA A 101 -3.43 16.86 4.04
C ALA A 101 -3.52 17.26 2.55
N ASP A 102 -2.48 17.00 1.74
CA ASP A 102 -2.34 17.60 0.41
C ASP A 102 -2.09 16.62 -0.75
N PHE A 103 -2.22 15.29 -0.53
CA PHE A 103 -1.96 14.33 -1.61
C PHE A 103 -3.00 14.39 -2.72
N LYS A 104 -2.58 14.92 -3.86
CA LYS A 104 -3.34 14.95 -5.12
C LYS A 104 -3.02 13.73 -5.97
N GLU A 105 -3.94 13.39 -6.87
CA GLU A 105 -3.75 12.34 -7.87
C GLU A 105 -2.44 12.51 -8.65
N SER A 106 -2.04 13.75 -8.94
CA SER A 106 -0.77 14.08 -9.62
C SER A 106 0.49 13.63 -8.87
N GLN A 107 0.39 13.35 -7.56
CA GLN A 107 1.51 12.93 -6.73
C GLN A 107 1.60 11.41 -6.54
N ARG A 108 0.66 10.62 -7.08
CA ARG A 108 0.60 9.16 -6.84
C ARG A 108 1.86 8.40 -7.27
N LEU A 109 2.47 8.80 -8.39
CA LEU A 109 3.70 8.16 -8.91
C LEU A 109 4.89 8.49 -8.01
N ASN A 110 4.98 9.73 -7.56
CA ASN A 110 6.02 10.16 -6.62
C ASN A 110 5.86 9.43 -5.27
N LEU A 111 4.62 9.35 -4.76
CA LEU A 111 4.30 8.57 -3.56
C LEU A 111 4.74 7.10 -3.70
N LEU A 112 4.37 6.44 -4.79
CA LEU A 112 4.76 5.06 -5.08
C LEU A 112 6.28 4.87 -5.10
N ALA A 113 6.99 5.70 -5.88
CA ALA A 113 8.45 5.62 -5.99
C ALA A 113 9.14 5.86 -4.65
N ASN A 114 8.69 6.85 -3.88
CA ASN A 114 9.27 7.17 -2.58
C ASN A 114 9.06 6.06 -1.55
N LEU A 115 7.87 5.45 -1.50
CA LEU A 115 7.61 4.33 -0.58
C LEU A 115 8.54 3.15 -0.86
N ILE A 116 8.83 2.86 -2.13
CA ILE A 116 9.77 1.81 -2.52
C ILE A 116 11.21 2.20 -2.17
N ALA A 117 11.60 3.43 -2.47
CA ALA A 117 12.93 3.96 -2.16
C ALA A 117 13.22 3.95 -0.65
N ASP A 118 12.20 4.24 0.17
CA ASP A 118 12.26 4.23 1.64
C ASP A 118 12.25 2.81 2.26
N LYS A 119 12.18 1.76 1.44
CA LYS A 119 11.98 0.37 1.89
C LYS A 119 10.68 0.15 2.68
N ARG A 120 9.67 1.00 2.46
CA ARG A 120 8.34 0.92 3.07
C ARG A 120 7.35 0.12 2.26
N LEU A 121 7.55 0.05 0.96
CA LEU A 121 6.74 -0.74 0.04
C LEU A 121 7.63 -1.67 -0.77
N ASP A 122 7.29 -2.95 -0.74
CA ASP A 122 7.86 -3.96 -1.62
C ASP A 122 6.80 -4.49 -2.58
N ILE A 123 7.08 -4.50 -3.87
CA ILE A 123 6.19 -5.01 -4.91
C ILE A 123 6.86 -6.18 -5.62
N LYS A 124 6.18 -7.32 -5.66
CA LYS A 124 6.58 -8.49 -6.46
C LYS A 124 5.53 -8.79 -7.52
N ILE A 125 6.00 -9.10 -8.72
CA ILE A 125 5.13 -9.45 -9.85
C ILE A 125 5.03 -10.96 -9.96
N ALA A 126 3.81 -11.49 -9.85
CA ALA A 126 3.51 -12.91 -10.01
C ALA A 126 3.38 -13.23 -11.51
N LEU A 127 4.38 -13.93 -12.05
CA LEU A 127 4.36 -14.47 -13.41
C LEU A 127 3.82 -15.90 -13.36
N VAL A 128 2.82 -16.20 -14.18
CA VAL A 128 2.32 -17.57 -14.35
C VAL A 128 2.97 -18.14 -15.60
N ASN A 129 3.92 -19.06 -15.42
CA ASN A 129 4.51 -19.82 -16.51
C ASN A 129 3.52 -20.91 -16.94
N SER A 130 2.81 -20.69 -18.04
CA SER A 130 2.03 -21.70 -18.74
C SER A 130 2.41 -21.64 -20.21
N GLU A 131 2.80 -22.77 -20.79
CA GLU A 131 3.05 -22.94 -22.23
C GLU A 131 1.81 -22.62 -23.09
N SER A 132 0.64 -22.47 -22.47
CA SER A 132 -0.60 -22.04 -23.11
C SER A 132 -1.31 -21.00 -22.25
N LYS A 133 -1.19 -19.74 -22.68
CA LYS A 133 -1.81 -18.51 -22.12
C LYS A 133 -1.26 -18.04 -20.77
N MET A 134 -0.93 -16.76 -20.73
CA MET A 134 -0.59 -15.97 -19.54
C MET A 134 -1.76 -16.02 -18.53
N GLY A 135 -1.69 -16.94 -17.57
CA GLY A 135 -2.69 -17.08 -16.52
C GLY A 135 -2.69 -15.86 -15.59
N MET A 136 -3.87 -15.37 -15.22
CA MET A 136 -3.99 -14.23 -14.30
C MET A 136 -4.14 -14.71 -12.86
N TYR A 137 -3.31 -14.20 -11.95
CA TYR A 137 -3.58 -14.32 -10.53
C TYR A 137 -4.74 -13.38 -10.18
N THR A 138 -5.93 -13.91 -9.91
CA THR A 138 -7.15 -13.10 -9.68
C THR A 138 -7.54 -12.99 -8.20
N ARG A 139 -6.84 -13.69 -7.31
CA ARG A 139 -7.13 -13.66 -5.87
C ARG A 139 -6.81 -12.27 -5.29
N LYS A 140 -7.68 -11.79 -4.40
CA LYS A 140 -7.53 -10.54 -3.65
C LYS A 140 -7.55 -10.85 -2.16
N TRP A 141 -6.39 -10.77 -1.52
CA TRP A 141 -6.22 -11.09 -0.09
C TRP A 141 -5.39 -10.01 0.56
N GLY A 142 -5.74 -9.63 1.79
CA GLY A 142 -4.98 -8.68 2.57
C GLY A 142 -4.89 -9.13 4.02
N CYS A 143 -3.73 -8.92 4.65
CA CYS A 143 -3.51 -9.17 6.06
C CYS A 143 -2.85 -7.93 6.67
N LEU A 144 -3.44 -7.40 7.72
CA LEU A 144 -2.85 -6.33 8.52
C LEU A 144 -2.52 -6.87 9.90
N ARG A 145 -1.42 -6.40 10.48
CA ARG A 145 -1.01 -6.74 11.84
C ARG A 145 -0.68 -5.47 12.60
N THR A 146 -1.05 -5.42 13.87
CA THR A 146 -0.64 -4.40 14.84
C THR A 146 0.41 -4.98 15.79
N LYS A 147 0.96 -4.17 16.69
CA LYS A 147 1.84 -4.65 17.76
C LYS A 147 1.03 -5.53 18.71
N LEU A 148 1.63 -6.60 19.22
CA LEU A 148 1.08 -7.36 20.34
C LEU A 148 1.18 -6.48 21.60
N GLU A 149 0.06 -5.92 22.03
CA GLU A 149 -0.09 -5.42 23.40
C GLU A 149 -0.46 -6.63 24.26
N ILE A 150 0.51 -7.20 24.99
CA ILE A 150 0.22 -8.15 26.06
C ILE A 150 -0.39 -7.31 27.18
N LYS A 151 -1.70 -7.44 27.40
CA LYS A 151 -2.38 -6.89 28.58
C LYS A 151 -2.16 -7.81 29.78
#